data_AF-A0A1G3ZMC3-F1
#
_entry.id   AF-A0A1G3ZMC3-F1
#
_cell.length_a   1.000
_cell.length_b   1.000
_cell.length_c   1.000
_cell.angle_alpha   90.00
_cell.angle_beta   90.00
_cell.angle_gamma   90.00
#
_symmetry.space_group_name_H-M   'P 1'
#
loop_
_entity.id
_entity.type
_entity.pdbx_description
1 polymer ?
#
loop_
_entity_poly.entity_id
_entity_poly.type
_entity_poly.pdbx_seq_one_letter_code
_entity_poly.pdbx_strand_id
1 'polypeptide(L)'
;MSAYKERDLPLDLVIGDWEVDGPIEWNDAWDNCRKCVRCRGHIKNIDDFRDFQAALRTIRSDMQKRTYADVVKGSFPRVLVGNYAVYPNDGYRYWYDYFEREPDIQPYKPDQRARYRPWFQEFPLTGYTFAMPVAYTWYRTFDWYDFESPDYRWFYNLLLVASCAGRSTPAEIPLIPFVHWQTTTPPPDPDPRVKQFSEEKYQELLWHMLLRGHDAFAMYCRPAGIGKETRLVQEVFAAALEYKEFLDHGRPVNFEVPPRPGPVVSGLMHGRRVLVRRTDFDATDAAVALKIGGRAFMVPRLTGRCQVLTLGD
;
A
#
# COMPACT_ATOMS: atom_id res chain seq x y z
N MET A 1 -22.84 -2.00 17.57
CA MET A 1 -23.39 -3.15 16.81
C MET A 1 -24.87 -3.39 17.10
N SER A 2 -25.34 -3.38 18.35
CA SER A 2 -26.77 -3.59 18.68
C SER A 2 -27.70 -2.63 17.93
N ALA A 3 -27.38 -1.33 17.87
CA ALA A 3 -28.17 -0.34 17.13
C ALA A 3 -28.33 -0.64 15.62
N TYR A 4 -27.34 -1.30 14.98
CA TYR A 4 -27.48 -1.74 13.59
C TYR A 4 -28.45 -2.91 13.49
N LYS A 5 -28.32 -3.90 14.39
CA LYS A 5 -29.23 -5.08 14.44
C LYS A 5 -30.67 -4.69 14.78
N GLU A 6 -30.86 -3.79 15.74
CA GLU A 6 -32.18 -3.26 16.14
C GLU A 6 -32.90 -2.53 15.01
N ARG A 7 -32.15 -2.01 14.04
CA ARG A 7 -32.67 -1.29 12.87
C ARG A 7 -32.62 -2.10 11.56
N ASP A 8 -32.27 -3.38 11.64
CA ASP A 8 -32.06 -4.26 10.47
C ASP A 8 -31.13 -3.64 9.40
N LEU A 9 -30.08 -2.94 9.86
CA LEU A 9 -29.08 -2.34 8.99
C LEU A 9 -27.91 -3.31 8.77
N PRO A 10 -27.52 -3.58 7.52
CA PRO A 10 -26.34 -4.38 7.25
C PRO A 10 -25.07 -3.63 7.68
N LEU A 11 -24.00 -4.39 7.88
CA LEU A 11 -22.65 -3.88 8.08
C LEU A 11 -21.73 -4.60 7.10
N ASP A 12 -21.43 -3.95 5.99
CA ASP A 12 -20.68 -4.56 4.88
C ASP A 12 -19.16 -4.36 5.03
N LEU A 13 -18.74 -3.23 5.62
CA LEU A 13 -17.33 -2.86 5.77
C LEU A 13 -17.10 -2.16 7.12
N VAL A 14 -16.03 -2.55 7.82
CA VAL A 14 -15.50 -1.84 8.99
C VAL A 14 -14.00 -1.68 8.82
N ILE A 15 -13.55 -0.43 8.92
CA ILE A 15 -12.15 -0.05 8.90
C ILE A 15 -11.74 0.33 10.32
N GLY A 16 -10.74 -0.37 10.84
CA GLY A 16 -10.04 -0.01 12.07
C GLY A 16 -8.86 0.91 11.77
N ASP A 17 -8.56 1.77 12.74
CA ASP A 17 -7.36 2.61 12.76
C ASP A 17 -6.59 2.40 14.08
N TRP A 18 -6.28 1.14 14.37
CA TRP A 18 -5.48 0.77 15.53
C TRP A 18 -4.02 0.86 15.14
N GLU A 19 -3.46 2.06 15.20
CA GLU A 19 -2.08 2.39 14.84
C GLU A 19 -1.14 2.41 16.06
N VAL A 20 -1.61 2.97 17.19
CA VAL A 20 -0.75 3.43 18.30
C VAL A 20 -0.93 2.67 19.62
N ASP A 21 -1.76 1.64 19.64
CA ASP A 21 -2.11 0.96 20.89
C ASP A 21 -1.03 -0.01 21.37
N GLY A 22 -0.30 0.35 22.42
CA GLY A 22 0.60 -0.55 23.14
C GLY A 22 2.05 -0.59 22.64
N PRO A 23 2.90 -1.45 23.24
CA PRO A 23 4.31 -1.55 22.88
C PRO A 23 4.47 -2.06 21.44
N ILE A 24 5.33 -1.41 20.65
CA ILE A 24 5.64 -1.71 19.24
C ILE A 24 7.05 -1.22 18.88
N GLU A 25 7.57 -1.65 17.74
CA GLU A 25 8.97 -1.43 17.34
C GLU A 25 9.42 0.03 17.22
N TRP A 26 8.50 0.99 17.22
CA TRP A 26 8.79 2.41 17.03
C TRP A 26 8.60 3.27 18.30
N ASN A 27 8.05 2.72 19.39
CA ASN A 27 7.84 3.44 20.65
C ASN A 27 8.78 2.97 21.77
N ASP A 28 10.04 2.72 21.42
CA ASP A 28 11.10 2.24 22.34
C ASP A 28 10.78 0.91 23.03
N ALA A 29 9.77 0.17 22.57
CA ALA A 29 9.39 -1.10 23.19
C ALA A 29 10.53 -2.11 23.15
N TRP A 30 11.34 -2.14 22.09
CA TRP A 30 12.45 -3.08 22.00
C TRP A 30 13.48 -2.84 23.11
N ASP A 31 13.89 -1.60 23.32
CA ASP A 31 14.86 -1.22 24.35
C ASP A 31 14.35 -1.50 25.76
N ASN A 32 13.06 -1.28 26.01
CA ASN A 32 12.44 -1.56 27.29
C ASN A 32 12.23 -3.06 27.51
N CYS A 33 11.78 -3.80 26.50
CA CYS A 33 11.58 -5.25 26.58
C CYS A 33 12.90 -5.99 26.79
N ARG A 34 14.02 -5.56 26.19
CA ARG A 34 15.36 -6.14 26.44
C ARG A 34 15.79 -6.07 27.90
N LYS A 35 15.32 -5.08 28.66
CA LYS A 35 15.59 -4.88 30.10
C LYS A 35 14.60 -5.62 31.01
N CYS A 36 13.45 -6.04 30.47
CA CYS A 36 12.38 -6.65 31.25
C CYS A 36 12.61 -8.16 31.43
N VAL A 37 12.73 -8.61 32.69
CA VAL A 37 12.91 -10.03 33.04
C VAL A 37 11.83 -10.92 32.43
N ARG A 38 10.57 -10.47 32.45
CA ARG A 38 9.46 -11.23 31.86
C ARG A 38 9.60 -11.36 30.34
N CYS A 39 9.93 -10.27 29.64
CA CYS A 39 10.11 -10.30 28.20
C CYS A 39 11.29 -11.20 27.80
N ARG A 40 12.43 -11.12 28.49
CA ARG A 40 13.58 -12.01 28.26
C ARG A 40 13.23 -13.49 28.49
N GLY A 41 12.33 -13.79 29.43
CA GLY A 41 11.84 -15.14 29.68
C GLY A 41 10.89 -15.70 28.62
N HIS A 42 10.23 -14.84 27.83
CA HIS A 42 9.21 -15.26 26.83
C HIS A 42 9.67 -15.10 25.37
N ILE A 43 10.65 -14.23 25.10
CA ILE A 43 11.16 -13.96 23.75
C ILE A 43 12.57 -14.55 23.64
N LYS A 44 12.68 -15.69 22.95
CA LYS A 44 13.89 -16.54 22.91
C LYS A 44 15.17 -15.77 22.56
N ASN A 45 15.16 -14.98 21.49
CA ASN A 45 16.28 -14.13 21.10
C ASN A 45 15.85 -12.65 21.07
N ILE A 46 15.44 -12.12 22.22
CA ILE A 46 14.96 -10.72 22.32
C ILE A 46 15.98 -9.67 21.85
N ASP A 47 17.26 -10.01 21.81
CA ASP A 47 18.33 -9.14 21.31
C ASP A 47 18.40 -9.14 19.76
N ASP A 48 17.67 -10.02 19.07
CA ASP A 48 17.37 -9.93 17.63
C ASP A 48 16.06 -9.18 17.40
N PHE A 49 16.11 -8.12 16.58
CA PHE A 49 14.95 -7.26 16.32
C PHE A 49 13.79 -8.00 15.65
N ARG A 50 14.07 -8.95 14.75
CA ARG A 50 13.03 -9.69 14.01
C ARG A 50 12.28 -10.62 14.94
N ASP A 51 12.99 -11.30 15.84
CA ASP A 51 12.38 -12.17 16.85
C ASP A 51 11.53 -11.35 17.84
N PHE A 52 12.01 -10.18 18.25
CA PHE A 52 11.24 -9.23 19.05
C PHE A 52 9.96 -8.75 18.31
N GLN A 53 10.10 -8.26 17.08
CA GLN A 53 8.98 -7.75 16.28
C GLN A 53 7.93 -8.85 16.04
N ALA A 54 8.36 -10.07 15.69
CA ALA A 54 7.48 -11.21 15.48
C ALA A 54 6.67 -11.56 16.74
N ALA A 55 7.33 -11.61 17.90
CA ALA A 55 6.67 -11.91 19.17
C ALA A 55 5.61 -10.85 19.52
N LEU A 56 5.96 -9.57 19.39
CA LEU A 56 5.08 -8.46 19.76
C LEU A 56 3.91 -8.31 18.78
N ARG A 57 4.17 -8.42 17.48
CA ARG A 57 3.13 -8.39 16.44
C ARG A 57 2.18 -9.57 16.57
N THR A 58 2.67 -10.76 16.94
CA THR A 58 1.81 -11.93 17.21
C THR A 58 0.86 -11.67 18.38
N ILE A 59 1.34 -11.10 19.49
CA ILE A 59 0.48 -10.72 20.63
C ILE A 59 -0.57 -9.69 20.19
N ARG A 60 -0.14 -8.66 19.45
CA ARG A 60 -1.04 -7.62 18.91
C ARG A 60 -2.11 -8.23 18.01
N SER A 61 -1.72 -9.10 17.08
CA SER A 61 -2.66 -9.74 16.16
C SER A 61 -3.67 -10.62 16.89
N ASP A 62 -3.27 -11.38 17.90
CA ASP A 62 -4.19 -12.20 18.70
C ASP A 62 -5.19 -11.32 19.47
N MET A 63 -4.74 -10.20 20.05
CA MET A 63 -5.62 -9.20 20.65
C MET A 63 -6.62 -8.65 19.63
N GLN A 64 -6.13 -8.11 18.51
CA GLN A 64 -6.98 -7.54 17.45
C GLN A 64 -7.98 -8.56 16.93
N LYS A 65 -7.57 -9.82 16.77
CA LYS A 65 -8.45 -10.90 16.36
C LYS A 65 -9.59 -11.10 17.36
N ARG A 66 -9.25 -11.32 18.64
CA ARG A 66 -10.23 -11.68 19.67
C ARG A 66 -11.15 -10.53 20.06
N THR A 67 -10.63 -9.31 20.15
CA THR A 67 -11.38 -8.17 20.69
C THR A 67 -12.05 -7.32 19.62
N TYR A 68 -11.61 -7.42 18.36
CA TYR A 68 -12.13 -6.62 17.27
C TYR A 68 -12.66 -7.50 16.13
N ALA A 69 -11.80 -8.24 15.41
CA ALA A 69 -12.24 -8.93 14.20
C ALA A 69 -13.32 -10.00 14.47
N ASP A 70 -13.10 -10.91 15.41
CA ASP A 70 -14.03 -11.99 15.72
C ASP A 70 -15.31 -11.48 16.39
N VAL A 71 -15.23 -10.38 17.15
CA VAL A 71 -16.39 -9.71 17.75
C VAL A 71 -17.31 -9.13 16.67
N VAL A 72 -16.75 -8.44 15.68
CA VAL A 72 -17.51 -7.86 14.57
C VAL A 72 -18.10 -8.95 13.68
N LYS A 73 -17.29 -9.94 13.27
CA LYS A 73 -17.75 -11.07 12.44
C LYS A 73 -18.79 -11.95 13.15
N GLY A 74 -18.66 -12.15 14.45
CA GLY A 74 -19.65 -12.87 15.26
C GLY A 74 -21.02 -12.19 15.26
N SER A 75 -21.07 -10.87 15.03
CA SER A 75 -22.31 -10.12 14.87
C SER A 75 -22.78 -10.00 13.43
N PHE A 76 -21.85 -9.94 12.47
CA PHE A 76 -22.11 -9.77 11.05
C PHE A 76 -21.21 -10.70 10.23
N PRO A 77 -21.60 -11.95 9.95
CA PRO A 77 -20.69 -12.96 9.39
C PRO A 77 -20.10 -12.64 8.00
N ARG A 78 -20.75 -11.74 7.24
CA ARG A 78 -20.31 -11.32 5.89
C ARG A 78 -19.53 -10.01 5.86
N VAL A 79 -19.30 -9.39 7.02
CA VAL A 79 -18.63 -8.09 7.10
C VAL A 79 -17.17 -8.18 6.66
N LEU A 80 -16.73 -7.20 5.89
CA LEU A 80 -15.32 -6.96 5.62
C LEU A 80 -14.71 -6.21 6.82
N VAL A 81 -13.69 -6.77 7.45
CA VAL A 81 -12.98 -6.17 8.59
C VAL A 81 -11.51 -6.04 8.26
N GLY A 82 -10.97 -4.84 8.44
CA GLY A 82 -9.58 -4.53 8.13
C GLY A 82 -9.06 -3.48 9.09
N ASN A 83 -7.76 -3.23 9.03
CA ASN A 83 -7.13 -2.21 9.84
C ASN A 83 -6.04 -1.53 9.02
N TYR A 84 -5.92 -0.23 9.24
CA TYR A 84 -4.85 0.58 8.69
C TYR A 84 -3.48 -0.11 8.80
N ALA A 85 -2.71 -0.06 7.70
CA ALA A 85 -1.36 -0.61 7.56
C ALA A 85 -1.19 -2.13 7.74
N VAL A 86 -2.27 -2.91 7.86
CA VAL A 86 -2.20 -4.38 7.99
C VAL A 86 -2.58 -5.05 6.68
N TYR A 87 -1.59 -5.68 6.04
CA TYR A 87 -1.72 -6.33 4.73
C TYR A 87 -0.63 -7.40 4.53
N PRO A 88 -0.88 -8.42 3.69
CA PRO A 88 0.17 -9.31 3.20
C PRO A 88 1.27 -8.51 2.50
N ASN A 89 2.54 -8.80 2.78
CA ASN A 89 3.66 -8.00 2.29
C ASN A 89 4.86 -8.88 1.93
N ASP A 90 5.98 -8.29 1.53
CA ASP A 90 7.22 -9.00 1.15
C ASP A 90 8.26 -9.06 2.28
N GLY A 91 7.85 -8.75 3.52
CA GLY A 91 8.71 -8.71 4.69
C GLY A 91 9.33 -7.34 4.98
N TYR A 92 9.00 -6.31 4.19
CA TYR A 92 9.50 -4.95 4.39
C TYR A 92 8.38 -3.91 4.35
N ARG A 93 8.57 -2.82 5.10
CA ARG A 93 7.68 -1.64 5.06
C ARG A 93 8.41 -0.49 4.34
N TYR A 94 7.76 0.03 3.30
CA TYR A 94 8.30 1.02 2.38
C TYR A 94 7.96 2.47 2.75
N TRP A 95 7.54 2.71 3.98
CA TRP A 95 7.12 4.03 4.47
C TRP A 95 7.21 4.06 6.01
N TYR A 96 7.19 5.26 6.57
CA TYR A 96 7.10 5.48 8.00
C TYR A 96 5.93 6.40 8.30
N ASP A 97 5.18 6.05 9.33
CA ASP A 97 4.11 6.90 9.83
C ASP A 97 4.65 8.15 10.53
N TYR A 98 3.77 9.11 10.84
CA TYR A 98 4.14 10.39 11.44
C TYR A 98 4.71 10.27 12.87
N PHE A 99 4.36 9.21 13.60
CA PHE A 99 4.90 8.91 14.94
C PHE A 99 6.18 8.08 14.91
N GLU A 100 6.53 7.51 13.77
CA GLU A 100 7.65 6.57 13.67
C GLU A 100 8.97 7.31 13.42
N ARG A 101 10.08 6.70 13.81
CA ARG A 101 11.43 7.23 13.54
C ARG A 101 12.27 6.15 12.90
N GLU A 102 13.26 6.58 12.12
CA GLU A 102 14.31 5.66 11.67
C GLU A 102 15.16 5.29 12.89
N PRO A 103 15.21 4.02 13.28
CA PRO A 103 15.98 3.60 14.43
C PRO A 103 17.43 3.28 14.03
N ASP A 104 18.39 3.67 14.87
CA ASP A 104 19.82 3.58 14.54
C ASP A 104 20.34 2.14 14.43
N ILE A 105 19.73 1.20 15.15
CA ILE A 105 20.26 -0.16 15.36
C ILE A 105 19.40 -1.27 14.74
N GLN A 106 18.23 -0.96 14.16
CA GLN A 106 17.40 -1.99 13.56
C GLN A 106 17.93 -2.37 12.16
N PRO A 107 17.84 -3.65 11.77
CA PRO A 107 18.17 -4.05 10.41
C PRO A 107 17.25 -3.34 9.40
N TYR A 108 17.77 -3.04 8.21
CA TYR A 108 16.99 -2.43 7.13
C TYR A 108 17.50 -2.88 5.76
N LYS A 109 16.62 -2.80 4.76
CA LYS A 109 16.95 -2.94 3.34
C LYS A 109 17.21 -1.52 2.79
N PRO A 110 18.44 -1.22 2.32
CA PRO A 110 18.73 0.08 1.73
C PRO A 110 18.12 0.20 0.33
N ASP A 111 17.68 1.41 0.00
CA ASP A 111 17.41 1.84 -1.36
C ASP A 111 17.65 3.35 -1.47
N GLN A 112 18.76 3.73 -2.10
CA GLN A 112 19.33 5.08 -2.01
C GLN A 112 19.43 5.56 -0.56
N ARG A 113 18.68 6.59 -0.17
CA ARG A 113 18.62 7.10 1.21
C ARG A 113 17.49 6.47 2.02
N ALA A 114 16.59 5.70 1.39
CA ALA A 114 15.54 4.97 2.10
C ALA A 114 16.12 3.83 2.93
N ARG A 115 15.58 3.64 4.13
CA ARG A 115 15.86 2.51 5.00
C ARG A 115 14.57 1.72 5.22
N TYR A 116 14.31 0.70 4.41
CA TYR A 116 13.08 -0.09 4.61
C TYR A 116 13.28 -1.09 5.75
N ARG A 117 12.55 -0.91 6.84
CA ARG A 117 12.63 -1.82 7.98
C ARG A 117 11.88 -3.14 7.73
N PRO A 118 12.26 -4.22 8.42
CA PRO A 118 11.47 -5.45 8.47
C PRO A 118 10.03 -5.17 8.87
N TRP A 119 9.13 -5.91 8.26
CA TRP A 119 7.71 -5.86 8.54
C TRP A 119 7.18 -7.29 8.67
N PHE A 120 6.65 -7.60 9.85
CA PHE A 120 6.20 -8.95 10.16
C PHE A 120 4.94 -9.30 9.35
N GLN A 121 4.79 -10.57 8.98
CA GLN A 121 3.60 -11.10 8.29
C GLN A 121 2.45 -11.26 9.28
N GLU A 122 1.91 -10.13 9.76
CA GLU A 122 0.90 -10.14 10.83
C GLU A 122 -0.52 -10.38 10.31
N PHE A 123 -0.81 -10.03 9.05
CA PHE A 123 -2.15 -10.10 8.46
C PHE A 123 -2.86 -11.45 8.66
N PRO A 124 -2.23 -12.63 8.43
CA PRO A 124 -2.93 -13.91 8.62
C PRO A 124 -3.34 -14.21 10.07
N LEU A 125 -2.74 -13.51 11.04
CA LEU A 125 -2.98 -13.73 12.48
C LEU A 125 -4.13 -12.88 13.03
N THR A 126 -4.49 -11.78 12.34
CA THR A 126 -5.47 -10.80 12.87
C THR A 126 -6.92 -11.20 12.67
N GLY A 127 -7.20 -12.16 11.78
CA GLY A 127 -8.57 -12.51 11.40
C GLY A 127 -9.27 -11.44 10.56
N TYR A 128 -8.53 -10.47 10.01
CA TYR A 128 -9.03 -9.52 9.01
C TYR A 128 -9.39 -10.23 7.71
N THR A 129 -10.35 -9.65 6.99
CA THR A 129 -10.91 -10.20 5.76
C THR A 129 -10.60 -9.35 4.55
N PHE A 130 -9.96 -8.19 4.71
CA PHE A 130 -9.40 -7.41 3.60
C PHE A 130 -8.11 -6.68 4.02
N ALA A 131 -7.21 -6.48 3.06
CA ALA A 131 -5.88 -5.92 3.24
C ALA A 131 -5.87 -4.40 3.01
N MET A 132 -5.12 -3.66 3.83
CA MET A 132 -5.07 -2.19 3.79
C MET A 132 -3.64 -1.63 3.84
N PRO A 133 -2.89 -1.66 2.72
CA PRO A 133 -1.63 -0.93 2.62
C PRO A 133 -1.86 0.59 2.63
N VAL A 134 -0.81 1.36 2.92
CA VAL A 134 -0.89 2.84 3.02
C VAL A 134 0.00 3.48 1.99
N ALA A 135 -0.60 4.19 1.04
CA ALA A 135 0.08 4.89 -0.04
C ALA A 135 -0.14 6.41 0.11
N TYR A 136 0.59 7.02 1.03
CA TYR A 136 0.51 8.47 1.33
C TYR A 136 1.82 9.19 0.99
N THR A 137 1.69 10.44 0.55
CA THR A 137 2.81 11.35 0.31
C THR A 137 3.41 11.88 1.61
N TRP A 138 4.02 10.99 2.39
CA TRP A 138 4.70 11.33 3.64
C TRP A 138 5.85 12.31 3.40
N TYR A 139 5.81 13.50 3.99
CA TYR A 139 6.82 14.55 3.78
C TYR A 139 8.26 14.01 3.87
N ARG A 140 8.52 13.17 4.87
CA ARG A 140 9.83 12.57 5.15
C ARG A 140 10.38 11.63 4.08
N THR A 141 9.53 11.05 3.22
CA THR A 141 9.97 10.08 2.21
C THR A 141 10.39 10.76 0.90
N PHE A 142 10.12 12.05 0.74
CA PHE A 142 10.47 12.80 -0.48
C PHE A 142 11.98 12.76 -0.77
N ASP A 143 12.80 12.97 0.26
CA ASP A 143 14.26 13.03 0.14
C ASP A 143 14.94 11.66 0.23
N TRP A 144 14.18 10.56 0.24
CA TRP A 144 14.77 9.24 0.12
C TRP A 144 15.43 8.99 -1.24
N TYR A 145 14.95 9.67 -2.28
CA TYR A 145 15.44 9.50 -3.63
C TYR A 145 16.02 10.79 -4.19
N ASP A 146 17.07 10.66 -5.01
CA ASP A 146 17.77 11.78 -5.65
C ASP A 146 17.22 12.14 -7.02
N PHE A 147 16.13 11.50 -7.46
CA PHE A 147 15.53 11.71 -8.78
C PHE A 147 15.23 13.19 -9.07
N GLU A 148 15.51 13.64 -10.29
CA GLU A 148 15.25 15.02 -10.70
C GLU A 148 13.75 15.34 -10.72
N SER A 149 12.91 14.41 -11.19
CA SER A 149 11.46 14.57 -11.22
C SER A 149 10.87 14.46 -9.80
N PRO A 150 10.23 15.53 -9.26
CA PRO A 150 9.56 15.48 -7.97
C PRO A 150 8.40 14.48 -7.96
N ASP A 151 7.67 14.37 -9.08
CA ASP A 151 6.59 13.40 -9.22
C ASP A 151 7.10 11.97 -9.16
N TYR A 152 8.27 11.69 -9.74
CA TYR A 152 8.82 10.35 -9.70
C TYR A 152 9.30 9.95 -8.30
N ARG A 153 9.75 10.89 -7.47
CA ARG A 153 10.07 10.61 -6.06
C ARG A 153 8.86 10.06 -5.31
N TRP A 154 7.71 10.71 -5.47
CA TRP A 154 6.46 10.23 -4.89
C TRP A 154 5.99 8.94 -5.52
N PHE A 155 5.90 8.93 -6.85
CA PHE A 155 5.37 7.81 -7.60
C PHE A 155 6.17 6.52 -7.36
N TYR A 156 7.50 6.59 -7.33
CA TYR A 156 8.36 5.43 -7.05
C TYR A 156 8.06 4.82 -5.69
N ASN A 157 8.06 5.62 -4.63
CA ASN A 157 7.83 5.14 -3.26
C ASN A 157 6.42 4.54 -3.09
N LEU A 158 5.41 5.23 -3.59
CA LEU A 158 4.02 4.80 -3.46
C LEU A 158 3.75 3.55 -4.31
N LEU A 159 4.36 3.46 -5.49
CA LEU A 159 4.24 2.27 -6.33
C LEU A 159 4.97 1.08 -5.72
N LEU A 160 6.08 1.26 -4.97
CA LEU A 160 6.70 0.16 -4.21
C LEU A 160 5.71 -0.44 -3.20
N VAL A 161 4.99 0.41 -2.43
CA VAL A 161 3.94 -0.05 -1.52
C VAL A 161 2.85 -0.82 -2.27
N ALA A 162 2.31 -0.22 -3.33
CA ALA A 162 1.26 -0.83 -4.12
C ALA A 162 1.67 -2.17 -4.74
N SER A 163 2.92 -2.28 -5.19
CA SER A 163 3.47 -3.47 -5.82
C SER A 163 3.78 -4.57 -4.81
N CYS A 164 4.25 -4.20 -3.62
CA CYS A 164 4.42 -5.13 -2.51
C CYS A 164 3.08 -5.74 -2.14
N ALA A 165 2.06 -4.90 -1.89
CA ALA A 165 0.74 -5.36 -1.49
C ALA A 165 0.04 -6.18 -2.59
N GLY A 166 0.02 -5.70 -3.83
CA GLY A 166 -0.63 -6.39 -4.95
C GLY A 166 0.01 -7.73 -5.30
N ARG A 167 1.33 -7.88 -5.10
CA ARG A 167 2.03 -9.16 -5.31
C ARG A 167 1.80 -10.15 -4.18
N SER A 168 1.67 -9.65 -2.95
CA SER A 168 1.68 -10.47 -1.74
C SER A 168 0.28 -10.87 -1.28
N THR A 169 -0.76 -10.15 -1.71
CA THR A 169 -2.15 -10.39 -1.32
C THR A 169 -2.78 -11.48 -2.20
N PRO A 170 -3.33 -12.56 -1.61
CA PRO A 170 -4.09 -13.55 -2.36
C PRO A 170 -5.31 -12.91 -3.06
N ALA A 171 -5.67 -13.41 -4.24
CA ALA A 171 -6.75 -12.82 -5.06
C ALA A 171 -8.14 -12.88 -4.39
N GLU A 172 -8.31 -13.76 -3.41
CA GLU A 172 -9.56 -13.91 -2.64
C GLU A 172 -9.70 -12.88 -1.51
N ILE A 173 -8.63 -12.15 -1.19
CA ILE A 173 -8.61 -11.13 -0.15
C ILE A 173 -8.74 -9.76 -0.82
N PRO A 174 -9.83 -9.01 -0.59
CA PRO A 174 -9.94 -7.66 -1.11
C PRO A 174 -8.77 -6.79 -0.65
N LEU A 175 -8.19 -6.05 -1.58
CA LEU A 175 -7.07 -5.16 -1.37
C LEU A 175 -7.56 -3.71 -1.49
N ILE A 176 -7.76 -3.07 -0.34
CA ILE A 176 -8.32 -1.73 -0.22
C ILE A 176 -7.27 -0.82 0.44
N PRO A 177 -6.30 -0.31 -0.34
CA PRO A 177 -5.32 0.67 0.13
C PRO A 177 -5.96 1.92 0.73
N PHE A 178 -5.32 2.43 1.78
CA PHE A 178 -5.41 3.83 2.15
C PHE A 178 -4.63 4.68 1.16
N VAL A 179 -5.28 5.69 0.59
CA VAL A 179 -4.65 6.65 -0.33
C VAL A 179 -4.85 8.09 0.15
N HIS A 180 -3.83 8.90 -0.06
CA HIS A 180 -3.85 10.32 0.28
C HIS A 180 -2.91 11.08 -0.64
N TRP A 181 -3.42 12.13 -1.26
CA TRP A 181 -2.67 12.92 -2.23
C TRP A 181 -1.84 14.01 -1.56
N GLN A 182 -2.43 14.75 -0.62
CA GLN A 182 -1.79 15.92 -0.03
C GLN A 182 -0.58 15.52 0.83
N THR A 183 0.52 16.25 0.69
CA THR A 183 1.76 15.93 1.44
C THR A 183 1.48 15.94 2.94
N THR A 184 1.70 14.79 3.59
CA THR A 184 1.36 14.59 5.00
C THR A 184 2.50 15.04 5.91
N THR A 185 2.12 15.66 7.03
CA THR A 185 3.04 16.10 8.11
C THR A 185 4.24 16.94 7.69
N PRO A 186 4.07 17.98 6.86
CA PRO A 186 5.13 18.96 6.66
C PRO A 186 5.48 19.65 8.01
N PRO A 187 6.76 19.99 8.25
CA PRO A 187 7.14 20.81 9.40
C PRO A 187 6.58 22.24 9.24
N PRO A 188 6.62 23.08 10.30
CA PRO A 188 6.16 24.47 10.22
C PRO A 188 6.78 25.28 9.08
N ASP A 189 8.08 25.06 8.81
CA ASP A 189 8.84 25.66 7.72
C ASP A 189 9.27 24.55 6.73
N PRO A 190 8.38 24.12 5.81
CA PRO A 190 8.72 23.04 4.89
C PRO A 190 9.77 23.47 3.87
N ASP A 191 10.75 22.59 3.62
CA ASP A 191 11.73 22.75 2.54
C ASP A 191 11.00 23.00 1.21
N PRO A 192 11.27 24.14 0.53
CA PRO A 192 10.61 24.50 -0.72
C PRO A 192 10.91 23.54 -1.89
N ARG A 193 11.91 22.66 -1.76
CA ARG A 193 12.22 21.60 -2.73
C ARG A 193 11.21 20.46 -2.69
N VAL A 194 10.53 20.24 -1.55
CA VAL A 194 9.45 19.25 -1.44
C VAL A 194 8.23 19.76 -2.18
N LYS A 195 8.07 19.31 -3.43
CA LYS A 195 6.91 19.68 -4.25
C LYS A 195 5.76 18.73 -3.99
N GLN A 196 4.56 19.29 -3.87
CA GLN A 196 3.33 18.51 -3.85
C GLN A 196 3.28 17.61 -5.08
N PHE A 197 2.91 16.34 -4.90
CA PHE A 197 2.72 15.39 -5.99
C PHE A 197 1.71 15.95 -6.98
N SER A 198 2.01 15.97 -8.27
CA SER A 198 1.08 16.50 -9.26
C SER A 198 -0.19 15.67 -9.33
N GLU A 199 -1.30 16.32 -9.65
CA GLU A 199 -2.61 15.68 -9.77
C GLU A 199 -2.60 14.60 -10.85
N GLU A 200 -2.00 14.91 -12.01
CA GLU A 200 -1.88 13.99 -13.13
C GLU A 200 -1.15 12.72 -12.69
N LYS A 201 0.04 12.84 -12.09
CA LYS A 201 0.85 11.67 -11.72
C LYS A 201 0.29 10.91 -10.52
N TYR A 202 -0.47 11.57 -9.64
CA TYR A 202 -1.25 10.89 -8.62
C TYR A 202 -2.37 10.04 -9.23
N GLN A 203 -3.10 10.56 -10.22
CA GLN A 203 -4.11 9.76 -10.92
C GLN A 203 -3.49 8.60 -11.70
N GLU A 204 -2.31 8.81 -12.30
CA GLU A 204 -1.53 7.71 -12.89
C GLU A 204 -1.19 6.65 -11.85
N LEU A 205 -0.74 7.04 -10.65
CA LEU A 205 -0.47 6.08 -9.56
C LEU A 205 -1.72 5.26 -9.23
N LEU A 206 -2.89 5.91 -9.06
CA LEU A 206 -4.14 5.20 -8.77
C LEU A 206 -4.50 4.19 -9.88
N TRP A 207 -4.34 4.56 -11.15
CA TRP A 207 -4.48 3.61 -12.25
C TRP A 207 -3.50 2.43 -12.14
N HIS A 208 -2.24 2.71 -11.83
CA HIS A 208 -1.23 1.66 -11.65
C HIS A 208 -1.55 0.74 -10.48
N MET A 209 -2.21 1.23 -9.42
CA MET A 209 -2.69 0.42 -8.29
C MET A 209 -3.84 -0.51 -8.71
N LEU A 210 -4.87 0.01 -9.40
CA LEU A 210 -5.96 -0.82 -9.94
C LEU A 210 -5.41 -1.93 -10.84
N LEU A 211 -4.48 -1.58 -11.75
CA LEU A 211 -3.85 -2.53 -12.66
C LEU A 211 -2.82 -3.45 -12.00
N ARG A 212 -2.57 -3.29 -10.70
CA ARG A 212 -1.79 -4.19 -9.84
C ARG A 212 -2.67 -4.98 -8.86
N GLY A 213 -3.98 -5.00 -9.10
CA GLY A 213 -4.93 -5.84 -8.36
C GLY A 213 -5.44 -5.22 -7.06
N HIS A 214 -5.47 -3.88 -6.98
CA HIS A 214 -6.15 -3.19 -5.88
C HIS A 214 -7.63 -3.01 -6.25
N ASP A 215 -8.52 -3.36 -5.34
CA ASP A 215 -9.96 -3.47 -5.62
C ASP A 215 -10.72 -2.15 -5.38
N ALA A 216 -10.25 -1.35 -4.42
CA ALA A 216 -10.86 -0.08 -4.06
C ALA A 216 -9.84 0.89 -3.42
N PHE A 217 -10.28 2.10 -3.09
CA PHE A 217 -9.45 3.10 -2.38
C PHE A 217 -10.19 3.61 -1.14
N ALA A 218 -9.58 3.47 0.04
CA ALA A 218 -9.98 4.17 1.25
C ALA A 218 -9.27 5.52 1.28
N MET A 219 -9.95 6.59 0.84
CA MET A 219 -9.33 7.90 0.77
C MET A 219 -9.38 8.62 2.12
N TYR A 220 -8.22 9.00 2.63
CA TYR A 220 -8.09 9.91 3.76
C TYR A 220 -7.79 11.33 3.26
N CYS A 221 -8.36 12.34 3.91
CA CYS A 221 -7.98 13.73 3.70
C CYS A 221 -8.38 14.59 4.90
N ARG A 222 -7.75 15.76 5.03
CA ARG A 222 -8.24 16.80 5.95
C ARG A 222 -9.48 17.48 5.35
N PRO A 223 -10.36 18.09 6.16
CA PRO A 223 -11.58 18.75 5.67
C PRO A 223 -11.34 19.75 4.53
N ALA A 224 -10.23 20.50 4.56
CA ALA A 224 -9.89 21.47 3.52
C ALA A 224 -9.54 20.82 2.16
N GLY A 225 -9.10 19.55 2.15
CA GLY A 225 -8.70 18.80 0.95
C GLY A 225 -9.81 17.94 0.35
N ILE A 226 -10.94 17.77 1.04
CA ILE A 226 -11.94 16.74 0.69
C ILE A 226 -12.47 16.86 -0.73
N GLY A 227 -12.80 18.07 -1.20
CA GLY A 227 -13.32 18.26 -2.55
C GLY A 227 -12.29 17.93 -3.62
N LYS A 228 -11.01 18.22 -3.35
CA LYS A 228 -9.93 17.99 -4.30
C LYS A 228 -9.54 16.52 -4.38
N GLU A 229 -9.29 15.89 -3.24
CA GLU A 229 -8.86 14.49 -3.18
C GLU A 229 -9.97 13.55 -3.63
N THR A 230 -11.22 13.82 -3.21
CA THR A 230 -12.37 13.01 -3.65
C THR A 230 -12.48 13.05 -5.17
N ARG A 231 -12.37 14.24 -5.78
CA ARG A 231 -12.42 14.38 -7.24
C ARG A 231 -11.33 13.55 -7.93
N LEU A 232 -10.08 13.64 -7.46
CA LEU A 232 -8.96 12.91 -8.07
C LEU A 232 -9.18 11.39 -8.07
N VAL A 233 -9.65 10.84 -6.95
CA VAL A 233 -9.96 9.41 -6.80
C VAL A 233 -11.18 9.00 -7.64
N GLN A 234 -12.26 9.79 -7.59
CA GLN A 234 -13.51 9.49 -8.30
C GLN A 234 -13.37 9.56 -9.81
N GLU A 235 -12.59 10.51 -10.35
CA GLU A 235 -12.31 10.60 -11.78
C GLU A 235 -11.61 9.33 -12.31
N VAL A 236 -10.67 8.76 -11.54
CA VAL A 236 -10.01 7.51 -11.91
C VAL A 236 -10.99 6.34 -11.85
N PHE A 237 -11.78 6.20 -10.78
CA PHE A 237 -12.78 5.13 -10.70
C PHE A 237 -13.81 5.20 -11.81
N ALA A 238 -14.36 6.40 -12.08
CA ALA A 238 -15.35 6.59 -13.13
C ALA A 238 -14.79 6.17 -14.50
N ALA A 239 -13.54 6.56 -14.81
CA ALA A 239 -12.89 6.15 -16.05
C ALA A 239 -12.55 4.64 -16.07
N ALA A 240 -12.20 4.06 -14.93
CA ALA A 240 -11.86 2.64 -14.81
C ALA A 240 -13.03 1.70 -15.12
N LEU A 241 -14.28 2.16 -14.94
CA LEU A 241 -15.48 1.37 -15.25
C LEU A 241 -15.59 0.97 -16.73
N GLU A 242 -14.95 1.71 -17.66
CA GLU A 242 -14.83 1.30 -19.07
C GLU A 242 -14.18 -0.10 -19.20
N TYR A 243 -13.30 -0.44 -18.27
CA TYR A 243 -12.51 -1.67 -18.27
C TYR A 243 -12.96 -2.67 -17.20
N LYS A 244 -14.22 -2.59 -16.76
CA LYS A 244 -14.77 -3.44 -15.68
C LYS A 244 -14.48 -4.93 -15.85
N GLU A 245 -14.54 -5.46 -17.07
CA GLU A 245 -14.22 -6.87 -17.35
C GLU A 245 -12.79 -7.25 -16.89
N PHE A 246 -11.81 -6.38 -17.12
CA PHE A 246 -10.44 -6.60 -16.67
C PHE A 246 -10.29 -6.40 -15.16
N LEU A 247 -11.02 -5.45 -14.58
CA LEU A 247 -10.97 -5.20 -13.13
C LEU A 247 -11.58 -6.37 -12.33
N ASP A 248 -12.68 -6.94 -12.82
CA ASP A 248 -13.38 -8.03 -12.14
C ASP A 248 -12.70 -9.40 -12.32
N HIS A 249 -12.04 -9.61 -13.47
CA HIS A 249 -11.60 -10.95 -13.89
C HIS A 249 -10.16 -11.02 -14.41
N GLY A 250 -9.46 -9.89 -14.40
CA GLY A 250 -8.09 -9.79 -14.86
C GLY A 250 -7.10 -10.16 -13.78
N ARG A 251 -5.94 -10.68 -14.19
CA ARG A 251 -4.83 -10.99 -13.31
C ARG A 251 -3.70 -9.98 -13.54
N PRO A 252 -3.15 -9.34 -12.50
CA PRO A 252 -1.98 -8.49 -12.64
C PRO A 252 -0.82 -9.21 -13.31
N VAL A 253 -0.16 -8.53 -14.26
CA VAL A 253 0.97 -9.11 -15.01
C VAL A 253 2.33 -8.47 -14.73
N ASN A 254 2.36 -7.31 -14.06
CA ASN A 254 3.61 -6.65 -13.73
C ASN A 254 3.58 -5.97 -12.37
N PHE A 255 4.60 -6.27 -11.57
CA PHE A 255 4.83 -5.66 -10.26
C PHE A 255 6.22 -5.00 -10.16
N GLU A 256 6.96 -4.92 -11.26
CA GLU A 256 8.24 -4.22 -11.29
C GLU A 256 8.04 -2.70 -11.13
N VAL A 257 8.95 -2.08 -10.39
CA VAL A 257 9.03 -0.63 -10.20
C VAL A 257 10.42 -0.21 -10.66
N PRO A 258 10.56 0.53 -11.77
CA PRO A 258 11.87 0.93 -12.28
C PRO A 258 12.64 1.73 -11.22
N PRO A 259 13.94 1.47 -10.96
CA PRO A 259 14.70 2.19 -9.92
C PRO A 259 15.21 3.57 -10.37
N ARG A 260 14.83 4.01 -11.58
CA ARG A 260 15.23 5.28 -12.20
C ARG A 260 14.05 5.82 -13.01
N PRO A 261 13.90 7.16 -13.12
CA PRO A 261 12.86 7.78 -13.94
C PRO A 261 12.86 7.18 -15.35
N GLY A 262 11.68 6.81 -15.81
CA GLY A 262 11.50 6.13 -17.10
C GLY A 262 10.06 5.66 -17.28
N PRO A 263 9.83 4.81 -18.30
CA PRO A 263 8.53 4.18 -18.53
C PRO A 263 8.16 3.20 -17.41
N VAL A 264 6.97 3.36 -16.85
CA VAL A 264 6.37 2.43 -15.89
C VAL A 264 5.16 1.79 -16.54
N VAL A 265 5.04 0.47 -16.47
CA VAL A 265 3.90 -0.28 -17.03
C VAL A 265 3.21 -1.10 -15.94
N SER A 266 1.88 -0.99 -15.87
CA SER A 266 1.02 -1.95 -15.15
C SER A 266 0.02 -2.57 -16.13
N GLY A 267 -0.54 -3.71 -15.78
CA GLY A 267 -1.61 -4.28 -16.58
C GLY A 267 -2.32 -5.48 -15.95
N LEU A 268 -3.50 -5.77 -16.49
CA LEU A 268 -4.35 -6.89 -16.13
C LEU A 268 -4.56 -7.78 -17.36
N MET A 269 -4.28 -9.07 -17.22
CA MET A 269 -4.53 -10.06 -18.27
C MET A 269 -5.86 -10.75 -18.02
N HIS A 270 -6.72 -10.76 -19.03
CA HIS A 270 -7.97 -11.49 -19.04
C HIS A 270 -8.09 -12.31 -20.33
N GLY A 271 -8.03 -13.64 -20.21
CA GLY A 271 -7.92 -14.54 -21.35
C GLY A 271 -6.67 -14.23 -22.19
N ARG A 272 -6.87 -13.90 -23.47
CA ARG A 272 -5.80 -13.53 -24.41
C ARG A 272 -5.59 -12.02 -24.54
N ARG A 273 -6.29 -11.21 -23.76
CA ARG A 273 -6.18 -9.75 -23.80
C ARG A 273 -5.45 -9.25 -22.58
N VAL A 274 -4.71 -8.17 -22.74
CA VAL A 274 -4.01 -7.49 -21.66
C VAL A 274 -4.36 -6.01 -21.72
N LEU A 275 -5.05 -5.54 -20.68
CA LEU A 275 -5.21 -4.12 -20.42
C LEU A 275 -3.90 -3.60 -19.84
N VAL A 276 -3.28 -2.62 -20.48
CA VAL A 276 -2.03 -2.02 -20.03
C VAL A 276 -2.17 -0.51 -19.91
N ARG A 277 -1.46 0.07 -18.94
CA ARG A 277 -1.22 1.50 -18.84
C ARG A 277 0.26 1.76 -18.68
N ARG A 278 0.75 2.76 -19.40
CA ARG A 278 2.13 3.23 -19.37
C ARG A 278 2.16 4.68 -18.93
N THR A 279 2.98 4.97 -17.92
CA THR A 279 3.29 6.34 -17.49
C THR A 279 4.80 6.57 -17.65
N ASP A 280 5.17 7.61 -18.37
CA ASP A 280 6.57 7.97 -18.61
C ASP A 280 7.00 9.13 -17.71
N PHE A 281 8.21 9.01 -17.14
CA PHE A 281 8.88 10.03 -16.33
C PHE A 281 10.15 10.58 -16.97
N ASP A 282 10.35 10.28 -18.26
CA ASP A 282 11.45 10.75 -19.09
C ASP A 282 10.99 10.99 -20.55
N ALA A 283 11.95 11.25 -21.43
CA ALA A 283 11.73 11.47 -22.85
C ALA A 283 11.60 10.17 -23.67
N THR A 284 11.50 8.99 -23.05
CA THR A 284 11.44 7.73 -23.79
C THR A 284 10.14 7.63 -24.58
N ASP A 285 10.24 7.61 -25.91
CA ASP A 285 9.09 7.52 -26.82
C ASP A 285 8.91 6.12 -27.41
N ALA A 286 10.00 5.36 -27.54
CA ALA A 286 9.97 4.00 -28.06
C ALA A 286 9.05 3.09 -27.22
N ALA A 287 8.43 2.10 -27.87
CA ALA A 287 7.66 1.08 -27.18
C ALA A 287 8.55 0.30 -26.20
N VAL A 288 7.99 -0.09 -25.04
CA VAL A 288 8.72 -0.83 -24.01
C VAL A 288 8.23 -2.26 -23.90
N ALA A 289 9.15 -3.18 -23.63
CA ALA A 289 8.82 -4.59 -23.51
C ALA A 289 8.20 -4.91 -22.14
N LEU A 290 6.98 -5.45 -22.15
CA LEU A 290 6.32 -6.07 -21.02
C LEU A 290 6.43 -7.59 -21.14
N LYS A 291 7.03 -8.26 -20.16
CA LYS A 291 7.18 -9.73 -20.18
C LYS A 291 5.98 -10.41 -19.52
N ILE A 292 5.28 -11.26 -20.26
CA ILE A 292 4.15 -12.06 -19.76
C ILE A 292 4.37 -13.50 -20.20
N GLY A 293 4.47 -14.43 -19.24
CA GLY A 293 4.70 -15.85 -19.54
C GLY A 293 5.98 -16.10 -20.36
N GLY A 294 7.03 -15.30 -20.16
CA GLY A 294 8.30 -15.41 -20.91
C GLY A 294 8.30 -14.76 -22.29
N ARG A 295 7.15 -14.27 -22.80
CA ARG A 295 7.05 -13.53 -24.07
C ARG A 295 7.09 -12.03 -23.82
N ALA A 296 7.77 -11.29 -24.70
CA ALA A 296 7.82 -9.84 -24.65
C ALA A 296 6.70 -9.24 -25.51
N PHE A 297 5.95 -8.30 -24.93
CA PHE A 297 4.90 -7.52 -25.59
C PHE A 297 5.30 -6.06 -25.63
N MET A 298 5.24 -5.44 -26.80
CA MET A 298 5.61 -4.04 -26.96
C MET A 298 4.45 -3.14 -26.56
N VAL A 299 4.67 -2.32 -25.54
CA VAL A 299 3.70 -1.34 -25.04
C VAL A 299 4.11 0.04 -25.57
N PRO A 300 3.41 0.57 -26.59
CA PRO A 300 3.71 1.89 -27.12
C PRO A 300 3.31 2.97 -26.10
N ARG A 301 3.91 4.15 -26.25
CA ARG A 301 3.57 5.32 -25.44
C ARG A 301 2.16 5.79 -25.79
N LEU A 302 1.29 5.86 -24.79
CA LEU A 302 -0.05 6.45 -24.92
C LEU A 302 -0.43 7.17 -23.63
N THR A 303 -0.01 8.42 -23.52
CA THR A 303 -0.19 9.23 -22.32
C THR A 303 -1.66 9.29 -21.89
N GLY A 304 -1.91 9.06 -20.60
CA GLY A 304 -3.22 9.23 -19.98
C GLY A 304 -4.26 8.16 -20.33
N ARG A 305 -3.90 7.13 -21.11
CA ARG A 305 -4.87 6.14 -21.61
C ARG A 305 -4.42 4.70 -21.36
N CYS A 306 -5.41 3.86 -21.09
CA CYS A 306 -5.20 2.42 -21.14
C CYS A 306 -5.25 1.92 -22.58
N GLN A 307 -4.64 0.77 -22.82
CA GLN A 307 -4.59 0.09 -24.11
C GLN A 307 -4.94 -1.38 -23.92
N VAL A 308 -5.73 -1.95 -24.83
CA VAL A 308 -6.00 -3.39 -24.83
C VAL A 308 -5.15 -4.02 -25.92
N LEU A 309 -4.19 -4.85 -25.51
CA LEU A 309 -3.32 -5.62 -26.39
C LEU A 309 -3.79 -7.07 -26.44
N THR A 310 -3.66 -7.72 -27.60
CA THR A 310 -3.98 -9.15 -27.76
C THR A 310 -2.69 -9.95 -27.81
N LEU A 311 -2.62 -11.00 -26.99
CA LEU A 311 -1.55 -11.98 -27.03
C LEU A 311 -1.67 -12.76 -28.35
N GLY A 312 -0.69 -12.62 -29.25
CA GLY A 312 -0.58 -13.43 -30.46
C GLY A 312 -0.37 -14.92 -30.16
N ASP A 313 -0.59 -15.78 -31.15
CA ASP A 313 -0.30 -17.21 -31.05
C ASP A 313 1.20 -17.45 -30.78
#